data_AF-A0AAW8VRR8-F1
#
_entry.id   AF-A0AAW8VRR8-F1
#
_cell.length_a   1.000
_cell.length_b   1.000
_cell.length_c   1.000
_cell.angle_alpha   90.00
_cell.angle_beta   90.00
_cell.angle_gamma   90.00
#
_symmetry.space_group_name_H-M   'P 1'
#
loop_
_entity.id
_entity.type
_entity.pdbx_description
1 polymer ?
#
loop_
_entity_poly.entity_id
_entity_poly.type
_entity_poly.pdbx_seq_one_letter_code
_entity_poly.pdbx_strand_id
1 'polypeptide(L)'
;MNRKNAFGRVLLIVSLTATLCLSIDIIYGYLTKERSWNEQMRTSLVGVLEDSMEKRGKEDVYIVSHSYSRRDFKDDSPKIVTMDVGEGPKEYIVPAYKHYNNIAENPTERLFDSVILEEQPLAADSLNMLWDRLLVKNGISSTGNIRVSVTDLSENISMTYAKDTRYLPLSDSLFSYYIGYRCEVEVTAFASPFSYWRSMTLWDWMEIFFLLLSVVFFFWIWTVYNRRSVDACGHDNFGSVAAEEEESVVVLKETVSRIYQLGDDVLFDSTDRLLKKGNQIKSLLPQVSALLLGLLEADGHCMSISDICLLLWPDGSGRSERVHTVVGRLRSSLAEMSAQISIVSGNSKYQLKIAHSIEEKTPLDDVLQN
;
A
#
# COMPACT_ATOMS: atom_id res chain seq x y z
N MET A 1 -38.02 1.18 -0.41
CA MET A 1 -36.59 1.26 -0.76
C MET A 1 -36.44 1.95 -2.12
N ASN A 2 -35.92 3.18 -2.14
CA ASN A 2 -35.98 4.08 -3.29
C ASN A 2 -35.06 3.58 -4.44
N ARG A 3 -35.61 3.25 -5.63
CA ARG A 3 -34.87 2.66 -6.78
C ARG A 3 -33.61 3.45 -7.15
N LYS A 4 -33.61 4.77 -6.92
CA LYS A 4 -32.47 5.67 -7.19
C LYS A 4 -31.26 5.41 -6.27
N ASN A 5 -31.47 5.04 -5.01
CA ASN A 5 -30.39 4.71 -4.07
C ASN A 5 -29.79 3.33 -4.36
N ALA A 6 -30.61 2.39 -4.83
CA ALA A 6 -30.12 1.08 -5.26
C ALA A 6 -29.21 1.19 -6.50
N PHE A 7 -29.59 2.02 -7.48
CA PHE A 7 -28.81 2.25 -8.69
C PHE A 7 -27.42 2.84 -8.40
N GLY A 8 -27.32 3.84 -7.51
CA GLY A 8 -26.04 4.44 -7.13
C GLY A 8 -25.10 3.45 -6.42
N ARG A 9 -25.64 2.60 -5.53
CA ARG A 9 -24.87 1.55 -4.85
C ARG A 9 -24.35 0.50 -5.82
N VAL A 10 -25.19 0.05 -6.76
CA VAL A 10 -24.77 -0.91 -7.80
C VAL A 10 -23.67 -0.30 -8.67
N LEU A 11 -23.79 0.96 -9.06
CA LEU A 11 -22.78 1.65 -9.87
C LEU A 11 -21.42 1.77 -9.14
N LEU A 12 -21.42 2.05 -7.83
CA LEU A 12 -20.20 2.08 -7.02
C LEU A 12 -19.53 0.72 -6.93
N ILE A 13 -20.30 -0.36 -6.70
CA ILE A 13 -19.78 -1.72 -6.63
C ILE A 13 -19.18 -2.12 -7.99
N VAL A 14 -19.88 -1.85 -9.08
CA VAL A 14 -19.39 -2.15 -10.44
C VAL A 14 -18.10 -1.40 -10.72
N SER A 15 -18.04 -0.10 -10.40
CA SER A 15 -16.82 0.71 -10.59
C SER A 15 -15.65 0.19 -9.76
N LEU A 16 -15.88 -0.21 -8.49
CA LEU A 16 -14.84 -0.80 -7.64
C LEU A 16 -14.34 -2.12 -8.22
N THR A 17 -15.25 -3.01 -8.64
CA THR A 17 -14.86 -4.29 -9.26
C THR A 17 -14.05 -4.08 -10.54
N ALA A 18 -14.41 -3.10 -11.38
CA ALA A 18 -13.65 -2.77 -12.58
C ALA A 18 -12.24 -2.26 -12.26
N THR A 19 -12.08 -1.40 -11.24
CA THR A 19 -10.74 -0.96 -10.80
C THR A 19 -9.88 -2.12 -10.30
N LEU A 20 -10.47 -3.04 -9.55
CA LEU A 20 -9.77 -4.22 -9.03
C LEU A 20 -9.31 -5.14 -10.15
N CYS A 21 -10.18 -5.44 -11.12
CA CYS A 21 -9.80 -6.27 -12.27
C CYS A 21 -8.63 -5.66 -13.06
N LEU A 22 -8.71 -4.36 -13.40
CA LEU A 22 -7.62 -3.68 -14.11
C LEU A 22 -6.31 -3.68 -13.32
N SER A 23 -6.38 -3.53 -11.99
CA SER A 23 -5.18 -3.58 -11.14
C SER A 23 -4.53 -4.97 -11.14
N ILE A 24 -5.35 -6.03 -11.12
CA ILE A 24 -4.87 -7.42 -11.18
C ILE A 24 -4.23 -7.70 -12.53
N ASP A 25 -4.85 -7.25 -13.64
CA ASP A 25 -4.32 -7.44 -14.99
C ASP A 25 -2.95 -6.75 -15.16
N ILE A 26 -2.80 -5.51 -14.67
CA ILE A 26 -1.52 -4.78 -14.71
C ILE A 26 -0.44 -5.51 -13.89
N ILE A 27 -0.78 -5.99 -12.69
CA ILE A 27 0.16 -6.74 -11.85
C ILE A 27 0.55 -8.06 -12.53
N TYR A 28 -0.41 -8.76 -13.12
CA TYR A 28 -0.15 -10.00 -13.84
C TYR A 28 0.73 -9.77 -15.07
N GLY A 29 0.49 -8.69 -15.82
CA GLY A 29 1.32 -8.25 -16.94
C GLY A 29 2.75 -7.93 -16.51
N TYR A 30 2.91 -7.20 -15.40
CA TYR A 30 4.22 -6.93 -14.78
C TYR A 30 4.97 -8.22 -14.45
N LEU A 31 4.35 -9.11 -13.67
CA LEU A 31 4.98 -10.37 -13.23
C LEU A 31 5.35 -11.27 -14.40
N THR A 32 4.52 -11.31 -15.45
CA THR A 32 4.77 -12.11 -16.64
C THR A 32 5.98 -11.58 -17.43
N LYS A 33 6.09 -10.26 -17.58
CA LYS A 33 7.25 -9.65 -18.26
C LYS A 33 8.52 -9.77 -17.47
N GLU A 34 8.46 -9.59 -16.15
CA GLU A 34 9.60 -9.81 -15.26
C GLU A 34 10.12 -11.25 -15.37
N ARG A 35 9.23 -12.26 -15.33
CA ARG A 35 9.60 -13.66 -15.51
C ARG A 35 10.23 -13.93 -16.88
N SER A 36 9.63 -13.39 -17.95
CA SER A 36 10.18 -13.55 -19.30
C SER A 36 11.56 -12.92 -19.43
N TRP A 37 11.74 -11.71 -18.88
CA TRP A 37 13.01 -11.01 -18.86
C TRP A 37 14.08 -11.80 -18.09
N ASN A 38 13.74 -12.31 -16.91
CA ASN A 38 14.62 -13.16 -16.10
C ASN A 38 15.02 -14.44 -16.84
N GLU A 39 14.07 -15.10 -17.52
CA GLU A 39 14.37 -16.32 -18.27
C GLU A 39 15.26 -16.03 -19.49
N GLN A 40 15.04 -14.92 -20.20
CA GLN A 40 15.89 -14.51 -21.32
C GLN A 40 17.32 -14.17 -20.88
N MET A 41 17.47 -13.45 -19.74
CA MET A 41 18.77 -13.17 -19.14
C MET A 41 19.50 -14.48 -18.78
N ARG A 42 18.75 -15.42 -18.18
CA ARG A 42 19.25 -16.73 -17.75
C ARG A 42 19.71 -17.59 -18.92
N THR A 43 18.87 -17.75 -19.95
CA THR A 43 19.19 -18.55 -21.14
C THR A 43 20.33 -17.92 -21.94
N SER A 44 20.38 -16.59 -22.04
CA SER A 44 21.50 -15.89 -22.67
C SER A 44 22.82 -16.14 -21.94
N LEU A 45 22.82 -16.10 -20.61
CA LEU A 45 24.03 -16.37 -19.81
C LEU A 45 24.52 -17.81 -19.98
N VAL A 46 23.60 -18.79 -19.91
CA VAL A 46 23.94 -20.20 -20.13
C VAL A 46 24.51 -20.40 -21.52
N GLY A 47 23.89 -19.81 -22.56
CA GLY A 47 24.39 -19.91 -23.93
C GLY A 47 25.78 -19.29 -24.11
N VAL A 48 26.11 -18.19 -23.43
CA VAL A 48 27.49 -17.65 -23.45
C VAL A 48 28.47 -18.61 -22.78
N LEU A 49 28.08 -19.21 -21.65
CA LEU A 49 28.94 -20.13 -20.92
C LEU A 49 29.21 -21.40 -21.74
N GLU A 50 28.18 -21.99 -22.33
CA GLU A 50 28.29 -23.14 -23.23
C GLU A 50 29.18 -22.82 -24.43
N ASP A 51 28.93 -21.73 -25.16
CA ASP A 51 29.77 -21.28 -26.28
C ASP A 51 31.22 -21.00 -25.86
N SER A 52 31.42 -20.49 -24.64
CA SER A 52 32.76 -20.23 -24.10
C SER A 52 33.53 -21.51 -23.74
N MET A 53 32.82 -22.57 -23.37
CA MET A 53 33.41 -23.89 -23.08
C MET A 53 33.65 -24.65 -24.39
N GLU A 54 32.71 -24.56 -25.34
CA GLU A 54 32.83 -25.19 -26.67
C GLU A 54 34.08 -24.71 -27.41
N LYS A 55 34.30 -23.39 -27.47
CA LYS A 55 35.49 -22.77 -28.07
C LYS A 55 36.82 -23.16 -27.43
N ARG A 56 36.79 -23.71 -26.20
CA ARG A 56 37.98 -24.17 -25.47
C ARG A 56 38.28 -25.65 -25.69
N GLY A 57 37.56 -26.31 -26.60
CA GLY A 57 37.83 -27.69 -27.02
C GLY A 57 36.76 -28.71 -26.59
N LYS A 58 35.55 -28.26 -26.24
CA LYS A 58 34.43 -29.18 -25.92
C LYS A 58 33.85 -29.89 -27.17
N GLU A 59 34.20 -29.45 -28.38
CA GLU A 59 33.75 -30.02 -29.67
C GLU A 59 34.08 -31.51 -29.85
N ASP A 60 35.14 -32.03 -29.21
CA ASP A 60 35.58 -33.43 -29.38
C ASP A 60 34.95 -34.44 -28.40
N VAL A 61 34.10 -33.99 -27.48
CA VAL A 61 33.46 -34.84 -26.47
C VAL A 61 31.94 -34.84 -26.67
N TYR A 62 31.47 -35.55 -27.68
CA TYR A 62 30.04 -35.88 -27.86
C TYR A 62 29.57 -36.81 -26.72
N ILE A 63 29.24 -36.23 -25.57
CA ILE A 63 28.41 -36.88 -24.57
C ILE A 63 26.98 -36.42 -24.84
N VAL A 64 26.15 -37.33 -25.31
CA VAL A 64 24.72 -37.11 -25.55
C VAL A 64 24.04 -36.81 -24.21
N SER A 65 23.97 -35.54 -23.82
CA SER A 65 23.12 -35.08 -22.72
C SER A 65 21.70 -34.88 -23.25
N HIS A 66 20.81 -35.82 -22.95
CA HIS A 66 19.38 -35.55 -23.12
C HIS A 66 18.99 -34.47 -22.12
N SER A 67 18.56 -33.31 -22.62
CA SER A 67 17.99 -32.24 -21.81
C SER A 67 16.61 -32.66 -21.29
N TYR A 68 16.60 -33.57 -20.31
CA TYR A 68 15.41 -33.83 -19.53
C TYR A 68 15.12 -32.61 -18.65
N SER A 69 13.83 -32.31 -18.51
CA SER A 69 13.34 -31.12 -17.82
C SER A 69 13.93 -31.02 -16.41
N ARG A 70 14.51 -29.84 -16.09
CA ARG A 70 15.24 -29.40 -14.88
C ARG A 70 14.52 -29.60 -13.51
N ARG A 71 13.56 -30.51 -13.37
CA ARG A 71 12.59 -30.55 -12.25
C ARG A 71 12.35 -31.90 -11.58
N ASP A 72 12.98 -32.99 -12.00
CA ASP A 72 12.70 -34.28 -11.38
C ASP A 72 13.70 -34.59 -10.25
N PHE A 73 13.23 -34.41 -9.01
CA PHE A 73 13.85 -34.76 -7.72
C PHE A 73 15.24 -34.17 -7.43
N LYS A 74 15.26 -32.92 -6.95
CA LYS A 74 16.42 -32.36 -6.24
C LYS A 74 16.38 -32.78 -4.78
N ASP A 75 17.36 -33.57 -4.38
CA ASP A 75 17.61 -33.96 -2.99
C ASP A 75 18.49 -32.89 -2.34
N ASP A 76 18.02 -32.28 -1.25
CA ASP A 76 18.73 -31.21 -0.55
C ASP A 76 20.01 -31.70 0.16
N SER A 77 20.28 -33.01 0.16
CA SER A 77 21.50 -33.55 0.74
C SER A 77 22.76 -33.11 -0.02
N PRO A 78 23.82 -32.70 0.70
CA PRO A 78 25.10 -32.39 0.06
C PRO A 78 25.67 -33.64 -0.62
N LYS A 79 26.35 -33.44 -1.76
CA LYS A 79 26.99 -34.50 -2.53
C LYS A 79 28.48 -34.54 -2.21
N ILE A 80 29.00 -35.74 -1.95
CA ILE A 80 30.42 -35.96 -1.71
C ILE A 80 31.08 -36.28 -3.04
N VAL A 81 32.17 -35.59 -3.33
CA VAL A 81 32.97 -35.76 -4.55
C VAL A 81 34.39 -36.14 -4.13
N THR A 82 34.83 -37.33 -4.53
CA THR A 82 36.19 -37.83 -4.31
C THR A 82 37.08 -37.48 -5.49
N MET A 83 38.24 -36.88 -5.23
CA MET A 83 39.25 -36.59 -6.24
C MET A 83 40.63 -37.02 -5.73
N ASP A 84 41.41 -37.68 -6.58
CA ASP A 84 42.80 -38.04 -6.29
C ASP A 84 43.72 -37.01 -6.94
N VAL A 85 44.43 -36.24 -6.10
CA VAL A 85 45.33 -35.15 -6.52
C VAL A 85 46.81 -35.60 -6.38
N GLY A 86 47.07 -36.91 -6.30
CA GLY A 86 48.42 -37.45 -6.16
C GLY A 86 48.92 -37.55 -4.71
N GLU A 87 48.22 -36.94 -3.75
CA GLU A 87 48.41 -37.16 -2.30
C GLU A 87 47.43 -38.24 -1.74
N GLY A 88 46.68 -38.89 -2.63
CA GLY A 88 45.61 -39.84 -2.30
C GLY A 88 44.21 -39.23 -2.49
N PRO A 89 43.17 -40.06 -2.39
CA PRO A 89 41.79 -39.62 -2.58
C PRO A 89 41.38 -38.67 -1.44
N LYS A 90 41.00 -37.45 -1.80
CA LYS A 90 40.41 -36.45 -0.91
C LYS A 90 38.93 -36.29 -1.21
N GLU A 91 38.12 -36.25 -0.15
CA GLU A 91 36.68 -36.01 -0.22
C GLU A 91 36.37 -34.52 -0.12
N TYR A 92 35.51 -34.05 -1.00
CA TYR A 92 35.00 -32.69 -1.01
C TYR A 92 33.48 -32.68 -0.89
N ILE A 93 32.96 -31.82 -0.02
CA ILE A 93 31.51 -31.70 0.22
C ILE A 93 30.98 -30.59 -0.68
N VAL A 94 30.16 -30.96 -1.66
CA VAL A 94 29.51 -30.03 -2.59
C VAL A 94 28.05 -29.85 -2.17
N PRO A 95 27.61 -28.62 -1.82
CA PRO A 95 26.21 -28.36 -1.52
C PRO A 95 25.29 -28.73 -2.69
N ALA A 96 24.10 -29.27 -2.39
CA ALA A 96 23.13 -29.71 -3.38
C ALA A 96 22.83 -28.63 -4.44
N TYR A 97 22.65 -27.38 -4.02
CA TYR A 97 22.36 -26.28 -4.94
C TYR A 97 23.50 -26.01 -5.94
N LYS A 98 24.77 -26.21 -5.56
CA LYS A 98 25.92 -26.09 -6.47
C LYS A 98 25.91 -27.22 -7.50
N HIS A 99 25.69 -28.44 -7.01
CA HIS A 99 25.62 -29.64 -7.83
C HIS A 99 24.51 -29.56 -8.90
N TYR A 100 23.33 -29.06 -8.53
CA TYR A 100 22.18 -28.95 -9.44
C TYR A 100 22.17 -27.68 -10.30
N ASN A 101 22.97 -26.67 -9.98
CA ASN A 101 23.17 -25.48 -10.81
C ASN A 101 24.48 -25.54 -11.60
N ASN A 102 25.09 -26.74 -11.69
CA ASN A 102 26.19 -26.97 -12.61
C ASN A 102 25.67 -26.97 -14.06
N ILE A 103 26.46 -26.45 -14.99
CA ILE A 103 26.11 -26.41 -16.41
C ILE A 103 26.10 -27.82 -17.01
N ALA A 104 27.06 -28.65 -16.62
CA ALA A 104 27.12 -30.04 -17.03
C ALA A 104 26.38 -30.93 -16.01
N GLU A 105 25.64 -31.93 -16.49
CA GLU A 105 25.01 -32.94 -15.62
C GLU A 105 25.89 -34.17 -15.45
N ASN A 106 26.59 -34.57 -16.51
CA ASN A 106 27.41 -35.77 -16.50
C ASN A 106 28.71 -35.54 -15.69
N PRO A 107 29.02 -36.39 -14.69
CA PRO A 107 30.28 -36.32 -13.94
C PRO A 107 31.54 -36.29 -14.83
N THR A 108 31.54 -37.02 -15.94
CA THR A 108 32.67 -37.07 -16.88
C THR A 108 32.84 -35.73 -17.61
N GLU A 109 31.74 -35.12 -18.04
CA GLU A 109 31.76 -33.81 -18.68
C GLU A 109 32.26 -32.73 -17.70
N ARG A 110 31.79 -32.79 -16.45
CA ARG A 110 32.28 -31.90 -15.40
C ARG A 110 33.77 -32.03 -15.14
N LEU A 111 34.32 -33.25 -15.23
CA LEU A 111 35.76 -33.48 -15.09
C LEU A 111 36.54 -32.85 -16.25
N PHE A 112 36.05 -32.98 -17.49
CA PHE A 112 36.66 -32.28 -18.61
C PHE A 112 36.59 -30.75 -18.46
N ASP A 113 35.44 -30.24 -18.01
CA ASP A 113 35.28 -28.81 -17.73
C ASP A 113 36.30 -28.33 -16.67
N SER A 114 36.60 -29.12 -15.64
CA SER A 114 37.67 -28.83 -14.67
C SER A 114 39.04 -28.69 -15.31
N VAL A 115 39.42 -29.66 -16.15
CA VAL A 115 40.74 -29.67 -16.82
C VAL A 115 40.87 -28.49 -17.78
N ILE A 116 39.82 -28.22 -18.57
CA ILE A 116 39.79 -27.09 -19.52
C ILE A 116 39.96 -25.76 -18.79
N LEU A 117 39.31 -25.59 -17.64
CA LEU A 117 39.38 -24.35 -16.86
C LEU A 117 40.70 -24.16 -16.11
N GLU A 118 41.38 -25.25 -15.77
CA GLU A 118 42.73 -25.22 -15.21
C GLU A 118 43.76 -24.76 -16.25
N GLU A 119 43.66 -25.24 -17.49
CA GLU A 119 44.52 -24.80 -18.60
C GLU A 119 44.16 -23.39 -19.10
N GLN A 120 42.86 -23.10 -19.20
CA GLN A 120 42.33 -21.88 -19.79
C GLN A 120 41.23 -21.27 -18.89
N PRO A 121 41.59 -20.43 -17.90
CA PRO A 121 40.60 -19.87 -16.98
C PRO A 121 39.59 -18.93 -17.66
N LEU A 122 38.42 -18.79 -17.05
CA LEU A 122 37.39 -17.85 -17.49
C LEU A 122 37.75 -16.42 -17.09
N ALA A 123 37.84 -15.54 -18.08
CA ALA A 123 37.99 -14.11 -17.87
C ALA A 123 36.62 -13.44 -17.72
N ALA A 124 36.36 -12.81 -16.57
CA ALA A 124 35.09 -12.14 -16.28
C ALA A 124 34.76 -11.05 -17.32
N ASP A 125 35.76 -10.27 -17.75
CA ASP A 125 35.61 -9.19 -18.75
C ASP A 125 35.12 -9.73 -20.10
N SER A 126 35.80 -10.75 -20.62
CA SER A 126 35.48 -11.36 -21.91
C SER A 126 34.08 -11.97 -21.89
N LEU A 127 33.72 -12.64 -20.79
CA LEU A 127 32.41 -13.24 -20.61
C LEU A 127 31.31 -12.18 -20.54
N ASN A 128 31.56 -11.09 -19.80
CA ASN A 128 30.61 -9.98 -19.70
C ASN A 128 30.41 -9.28 -21.04
N MET A 129 31.47 -9.10 -21.85
CA MET A 129 31.35 -8.54 -23.20
C MET A 129 30.50 -9.41 -24.14
N LEU A 130 30.66 -10.73 -24.08
CA LEU A 130 29.87 -11.67 -24.87
C LEU A 130 28.40 -11.66 -24.45
N TRP A 131 28.16 -11.63 -23.13
CA TRP A 131 26.81 -11.54 -22.59
C TRP A 131 26.14 -10.22 -22.95
N ASP A 132 26.80 -9.09 -22.73
CA ASP A 132 26.29 -7.77 -23.12
C ASP A 132 25.96 -7.73 -24.64
N ARG A 133 26.78 -8.37 -25.49
CA ARG A 133 26.50 -8.48 -26.93
C ARG A 133 25.24 -9.30 -27.23
N LEU A 134 25.03 -10.44 -26.57
CA LEU A 134 23.83 -11.26 -26.75
C LEU A 134 22.58 -10.55 -26.24
N LEU A 135 22.68 -9.84 -25.11
CA LEU A 135 21.57 -9.06 -24.56
C LEU A 135 21.15 -7.96 -25.55
N VAL A 136 22.09 -7.21 -26.10
CA VAL A 136 21.81 -6.19 -27.12
C VAL A 136 21.17 -6.81 -28.37
N LYS A 137 21.66 -7.98 -28.83
CA LYS A 137 21.07 -8.69 -29.97
C LYS A 137 19.62 -9.11 -29.71
N ASN A 138 19.30 -9.47 -28.46
CA ASN A 138 17.95 -9.85 -28.03
C ASN A 138 17.08 -8.63 -27.68
N GLY A 139 17.54 -7.40 -27.93
CA GLY A 139 16.79 -6.17 -27.65
C GLY A 139 16.78 -5.75 -26.16
N ILE A 140 17.58 -6.42 -25.31
CA ILE A 140 17.70 -6.13 -23.89
C ILE A 140 18.84 -5.12 -23.71
N SER A 141 18.48 -3.86 -23.50
CA SER A 141 19.46 -2.83 -23.11
C SER A 141 19.61 -2.79 -21.59
N SER A 142 20.19 -3.86 -21.02
CA SER A 142 20.51 -3.95 -19.60
C SER A 142 22.01 -3.82 -19.38
N THR A 143 22.41 -3.24 -18.25
CA THR A 143 23.80 -3.25 -17.78
C THR A 143 23.99 -4.42 -16.83
N GLY A 144 24.57 -5.51 -17.34
CA GLY A 144 25.00 -6.64 -16.53
C GLY A 144 26.41 -6.43 -15.96
N ASN A 145 26.72 -7.13 -14.86
CA ASN A 145 28.08 -7.36 -14.41
C ASN A 145 28.23 -8.85 -14.08
N ILE A 146 29.37 -9.44 -14.41
CA ILE A 146 29.67 -10.83 -14.11
C ILE A 146 30.82 -10.88 -13.11
N ARG A 147 30.67 -11.75 -12.11
CA ARG A 147 31.73 -12.17 -11.20
C ARG A 147 32.05 -13.63 -11.48
N VAL A 148 33.34 -13.93 -11.59
CA VAL A 148 33.85 -15.29 -11.62
C VAL A 148 34.58 -15.52 -10.31
N SER A 149 34.19 -16.54 -9.56
CA SER A 149 34.88 -16.98 -8.35
C SER A 149 35.39 -18.40 -8.51
N VAL A 150 36.67 -18.61 -8.26
CA VAL A 150 37.34 -19.90 -8.39
C VAL A 150 37.80 -20.36 -7.02
N THR A 151 37.40 -21.58 -6.66
CA THR A 151 37.75 -22.24 -5.40
C THR A 151 38.92 -23.18 -5.66
N ASP A 152 40.05 -22.96 -5.00
CA ASP A 152 41.20 -23.85 -5.12
C ASP A 152 40.98 -25.19 -4.38
N LEU A 153 41.92 -26.12 -4.54
CA LEU A 153 41.90 -27.43 -3.87
C LEU A 153 42.06 -27.37 -2.33
N SER A 154 42.52 -26.23 -1.82
CA SER A 154 42.62 -25.90 -0.40
C SER A 154 41.36 -25.18 0.13
N GLU A 155 40.32 -25.04 -0.71
CA GLU A 155 39.07 -24.35 -0.42
C GLU A 155 39.17 -22.82 -0.25
N ASN A 156 40.27 -22.20 -0.70
CA ASN A 156 40.37 -20.75 -0.80
C ASN A 156 39.64 -20.24 -2.04
N ILE A 157 38.93 -19.12 -1.90
CA ILE A 157 38.13 -18.52 -2.96
C ILE A 157 38.85 -17.28 -3.51
N SER A 158 39.16 -17.30 -4.80
CA SER A 158 39.59 -16.13 -5.56
C SER A 158 38.40 -15.55 -6.32
N MET A 159 38.29 -14.22 -6.43
CA MET A 159 37.15 -13.56 -7.07
C MET A 159 37.62 -12.49 -8.04
N THR A 160 37.03 -12.48 -9.24
CA THR A 160 37.30 -11.51 -10.30
C THR A 160 35.98 -10.93 -10.80
N TYR A 161 35.89 -9.62 -10.88
CA TYR A 161 34.72 -8.88 -11.38
C TYR A 161 35.01 -8.30 -12.76
N ALA A 162 34.01 -8.28 -13.64
CA ALA A 162 34.15 -7.71 -14.97
C ALA A 162 34.08 -6.16 -14.99
N LYS A 163 33.33 -5.59 -14.05
CA LYS A 163 33.20 -4.13 -13.88
C LYS A 163 33.48 -3.75 -12.43
N ASP A 164 33.98 -2.52 -12.24
CA ASP A 164 34.34 -2.01 -10.91
C ASP A 164 33.16 -2.14 -9.93
N THR A 165 33.47 -2.71 -8.76
CA THR A 165 32.51 -3.06 -7.71
C THR A 165 31.68 -1.87 -7.21
N ARG A 166 32.20 -0.66 -7.37
CA ARG A 166 31.50 0.60 -7.03
C ARG A 166 30.22 0.85 -7.82
N TYR A 167 30.09 0.21 -8.99
CA TYR A 167 28.90 0.29 -9.84
C TYR A 167 28.06 -0.98 -9.81
N LEU A 168 28.32 -1.92 -8.89
CA LEU A 168 27.36 -3.00 -8.69
C LEU A 168 26.06 -2.36 -8.19
N PRO A 169 24.95 -2.48 -8.95
CA PRO A 169 23.67 -2.18 -8.34
C PRO A 169 23.54 -3.11 -7.13
N LEU A 170 22.93 -2.61 -6.05
CA LEU A 170 22.64 -3.37 -4.82
C LEU A 170 21.73 -4.60 -5.06
N SER A 171 21.51 -4.95 -6.33
CA SER A 171 20.71 -6.05 -6.81
C SER A 171 21.27 -7.37 -6.28
N ASP A 172 20.36 -8.14 -5.70
CA ASP A 172 20.57 -9.55 -5.40
C ASP A 172 21.22 -10.26 -6.61
N SER A 173 22.17 -11.15 -6.32
CA SER A 173 22.71 -12.10 -7.29
C SER A 173 21.54 -12.76 -8.03
N LEU A 174 21.40 -12.48 -9.33
CA LEU A 174 20.25 -12.96 -10.09
C LEU A 174 20.37 -14.46 -10.32
N PHE A 175 21.54 -14.90 -10.78
CA PHE A 175 21.83 -16.30 -11.07
C PHE A 175 23.30 -16.62 -10.81
N SER A 176 23.56 -17.77 -10.19
CA SER A 176 24.91 -18.33 -10.03
C SER A 176 24.94 -19.73 -10.65
N TYR A 177 25.85 -19.90 -11.61
CA TYR A 177 26.12 -21.16 -12.28
C TYR A 177 27.47 -21.70 -11.87
N TYR A 178 27.58 -23.02 -11.84
CA TYR A 178 28.80 -23.72 -11.44
C TYR A 178 29.36 -24.53 -12.59
N ILE A 179 30.68 -24.63 -12.64
CA ILE A 179 31.40 -25.41 -13.65
C ILE A 179 32.49 -26.22 -12.94
N GLY A 180 32.75 -27.40 -13.48
CA GLY A 180 33.76 -28.32 -12.97
C GLY A 180 33.20 -29.42 -12.08
N TYR A 181 34.03 -30.44 -11.86
CA TYR A 181 33.72 -31.67 -11.12
C TYR A 181 33.30 -31.40 -9.67
N ARG A 182 33.95 -30.43 -9.02
CA ARG A 182 33.66 -30.02 -7.64
C ARG A 182 32.81 -28.74 -7.58
N CYS A 183 32.32 -28.25 -8.71
CA CYS A 183 31.71 -26.92 -8.79
C CYS A 183 32.68 -25.81 -8.34
N GLU A 184 33.96 -25.94 -8.70
CA GLU A 184 35.05 -25.07 -8.27
C GLU A 184 34.98 -23.67 -8.89
N VAL A 185 34.42 -23.54 -10.09
CA VAL A 185 34.21 -22.24 -10.74
C VAL A 185 32.74 -21.85 -10.62
N GLU A 186 32.48 -20.73 -9.96
CA GLU A 186 31.17 -20.11 -9.84
C GLU A 186 31.14 -18.84 -10.69
N VAL A 187 30.17 -18.77 -11.60
CA VAL A 187 29.89 -17.58 -12.40
C VAL A 187 28.59 -16.97 -11.91
N THR A 188 28.69 -15.80 -11.31
CA THR A 188 27.56 -15.03 -10.80
C THR A 188 27.27 -13.85 -11.70
N ALA A 189 26.05 -13.75 -12.20
CA ALA A 189 25.59 -12.59 -12.95
C ALA A 189 24.77 -11.65 -12.06
N PHE A 190 25.12 -10.38 -12.13
CA PHE A 190 24.40 -9.26 -11.53
C PHE A 190 23.76 -8.47 -12.67
N ALA A 191 22.51 -8.07 -12.51
CA ALA A 191 21.90 -7.13 -13.43
C ALA A 191 21.17 -6.04 -12.64
N SER A 192 20.99 -4.89 -13.27
CA SER A 192 20.09 -3.87 -12.75
C SER A 192 18.68 -4.45 -12.57
N PRO A 193 17.94 -4.05 -11.53
CA PRO A 193 16.58 -4.52 -11.32
C PRO A 193 15.72 -4.29 -12.56
N PHE A 194 14.77 -5.19 -12.82
CA PHE A 194 13.86 -5.07 -13.95
C PHE A 194 13.09 -3.74 -13.88
N SER A 195 13.35 -2.86 -14.84
CA SER A 195 12.66 -1.58 -14.97
C SER A 195 11.48 -1.71 -15.92
N TYR A 196 10.29 -1.88 -15.35
CA TYR A 196 9.05 -2.04 -16.11
C TYR A 196 8.79 -0.89 -17.09
N TRP A 197 9.08 0.34 -16.67
CA TRP A 197 8.90 1.55 -17.47
C TRP A 197 9.66 1.52 -18.80
N ARG A 198 10.87 0.94 -18.81
CA ARG A 198 11.72 0.88 -20.00
C ARG A 198 11.24 -0.19 -21.00
N SER A 199 10.50 -1.17 -20.51
CA SER A 199 9.96 -2.28 -21.30
C SER A 199 8.46 -2.11 -21.61
N MET A 200 7.86 -0.95 -21.34
CA MET A 200 6.43 -0.72 -21.59
C MET A 200 6.11 -0.58 -23.07
N THR A 201 5.06 -1.28 -23.45
CA THR A 201 4.37 -1.16 -24.74
C THR A 201 3.28 -0.10 -24.64
N LEU A 202 2.81 0.41 -25.79
CA LEU A 202 1.69 1.36 -25.83
C LEU A 202 0.43 0.81 -25.15
N TRP A 203 0.22 -0.51 -25.17
CA TRP A 203 -0.89 -1.16 -24.49
C TRP A 203 -0.82 -1.02 -22.96
N ASP A 204 0.37 -1.19 -22.37
CA ASP A 204 0.53 -1.03 -20.91
C ASP A 204 0.24 0.41 -20.46
N TRP A 205 0.66 1.38 -21.29
CA TRP A 205 0.34 2.79 -21.08
C TRP A 205 -1.16 3.05 -21.11
N MET A 206 -1.87 2.43 -22.06
CA MET A 206 -3.33 2.54 -22.14
C MET A 206 -4.00 1.90 -20.93
N GLU A 207 -3.56 0.72 -20.47
CA GLU A 207 -4.11 0.06 -19.27
C GLU A 207 -3.94 0.91 -18.01
N ILE A 208 -2.75 1.48 -17.79
CA ILE A 208 -2.51 2.39 -16.66
C ILE A 208 -3.38 3.65 -16.77
N PHE A 209 -3.53 4.19 -17.98
CA PHE A 209 -4.42 5.33 -18.20
C PHE A 209 -5.88 4.98 -17.89
N PHE A 210 -6.37 3.81 -18.30
CA PHE A 210 -7.72 3.33 -17.97
C PHE A 210 -7.90 3.08 -16.47
N LEU A 211 -6.89 2.55 -15.79
CA LEU A 211 -6.91 2.40 -14.33
C LEU A 211 -7.06 3.76 -13.66
N LEU A 212 -6.26 4.75 -14.07
CA LEU A 212 -6.30 6.11 -13.52
C LEU A 212 -7.65 6.77 -13.77
N LEU A 213 -8.18 6.65 -14.99
CA LEU A 213 -9.53 7.13 -15.34
C LEU A 213 -10.61 6.48 -14.48
N SER A 214 -10.51 5.16 -14.27
CA SER A 214 -11.46 4.38 -13.47
C SER A 214 -11.44 4.79 -12.00
N VAL A 215 -10.27 5.07 -11.43
CA VAL A 215 -10.14 5.59 -10.07
C VAL A 215 -10.77 6.99 -9.95
N VAL A 216 -10.49 7.90 -10.88
CA VAL A 216 -11.10 9.24 -10.90
C VAL A 216 -12.63 9.13 -11.02
N PHE A 217 -13.12 8.26 -11.88
CA PHE A 217 -14.54 8.01 -12.07
C PHE A 217 -15.21 7.44 -10.81
N PHE A 218 -14.54 6.52 -10.10
CA PHE A 218 -14.99 6.00 -8.81
C PHE A 218 -15.15 7.12 -7.77
N PHE A 219 -14.14 7.98 -7.61
CA PHE A 219 -14.22 9.14 -6.71
C PHE A 219 -15.33 10.11 -7.11
N TRP A 220 -15.55 10.32 -8.40
CA TRP A 220 -16.64 11.16 -8.89
C TRP A 220 -18.02 10.56 -8.57
N ILE A 221 -18.24 9.26 -8.80
CA ILE A 221 -19.50 8.60 -8.42
C ILE A 221 -19.68 8.64 -6.90
N TRP A 222 -18.63 8.38 -6.14
CA TRP A 222 -18.64 8.40 -4.68
C TRP A 222 -19.07 9.77 -4.13
N THR A 223 -18.47 10.85 -4.65
CA THR A 223 -18.83 12.23 -4.25
C THR A 223 -20.27 12.58 -4.62
N VAL A 224 -20.74 12.20 -5.81
CA VAL A 224 -22.14 12.41 -6.23
C VAL A 224 -23.11 11.59 -5.37
N TYR A 225 -22.77 10.33 -5.06
CA TYR A 225 -23.57 9.46 -4.22
C TYR A 225 -23.70 10.03 -2.79
N ASN A 226 -22.59 10.45 -2.17
CA ASN A 226 -22.62 11.04 -0.84
C ASN A 226 -23.42 12.34 -0.80
N ARG A 227 -23.28 13.19 -1.82
CA ARG A 227 -24.07 14.42 -1.94
C ARG A 227 -25.58 14.11 -2.06
N ARG A 228 -25.97 13.13 -2.86
CA ARG A 228 -27.38 12.71 -3.03
C ARG A 228 -27.95 11.98 -1.81
N SER A 229 -27.14 11.24 -1.07
CA SER A 229 -27.58 10.56 0.15
C SER A 229 -27.92 11.55 1.27
N VAL A 230 -27.19 12.67 1.33
CA VAL A 230 -27.51 13.78 2.24
C VAL A 230 -28.86 14.42 1.88
N ASP A 231 -29.14 14.60 0.58
CA ASP A 231 -30.43 15.15 0.10
C ASP A 231 -31.61 14.17 0.29
N ALA A 232 -31.38 12.84 0.17
CA ALA A 232 -32.43 11.82 0.30
C ALA A 232 -32.87 11.57 1.76
N CYS A 233 -31.96 11.73 2.74
CA CYS A 233 -32.32 11.61 4.15
C CYS A 233 -33.26 12.73 4.63
N GLY A 234 -33.38 13.82 3.87
CA GLY A 234 -34.29 14.93 4.16
C GLY A 234 -35.74 14.72 3.70
N HIS A 235 -36.07 13.62 3.02
CA HIS A 235 -37.37 13.48 2.32
C HIS A 235 -38.24 12.28 2.76
N ASP A 236 -37.75 11.41 3.64
CA ASP A 236 -38.42 10.14 3.96
C ASP A 236 -39.35 10.17 5.19
N ASN A 237 -39.57 11.33 5.82
CA ASN A 237 -40.50 11.47 6.96
C ASN A 237 -41.67 12.42 6.64
N PHE A 238 -42.64 11.99 5.83
CA PHE A 238 -43.99 12.55 5.90
C PHE A 238 -45.02 11.47 5.58
N GLY A 239 -45.38 10.73 6.64
CA GLY A 239 -46.57 9.88 6.67
C GLY A 239 -47.83 10.74 6.69
N SER A 240 -48.84 10.25 5.97
CA SER A 240 -50.16 10.84 5.78
C SER A 240 -50.87 11.20 7.09
N VAL A 241 -51.44 12.41 7.16
CA VAL A 241 -52.74 12.64 7.80
C VAL A 241 -53.50 13.67 6.95
N ALA A 242 -54.70 13.29 6.54
CA ALA A 242 -55.68 14.11 5.85
C ALA A 242 -56.43 15.00 6.84
N ALA A 243 -56.72 16.25 6.46
CA ALA A 243 -58.04 16.90 6.53
C ALA A 243 -57.88 18.43 6.35
N GLU A 244 -58.36 18.90 5.19
CA GLU A 244 -59.14 20.13 4.95
C GLU A 244 -58.77 21.44 5.68
N GLU A 245 -58.21 22.42 4.94
CA GLU A 245 -58.81 23.76 4.77
C GLU A 245 -58.17 24.52 3.59
N GLU A 246 -58.93 25.46 3.01
CA GLU A 246 -58.87 25.99 1.65
C GLU A 246 -57.77 27.04 1.33
N GLU A 247 -57.26 26.95 0.09
CA GLU A 247 -57.02 28.02 -0.91
C GLU A 247 -56.27 29.34 -0.55
N SER A 248 -55.01 29.49 -1.01
CA SER A 248 -54.61 30.41 -2.11
C SER A 248 -53.09 30.70 -2.18
N VAL A 249 -52.53 30.39 -3.36
CA VAL A 249 -51.43 30.99 -4.16
C VAL A 249 -50.31 31.85 -3.52
N VAL A 250 -49.08 31.54 -3.95
CA VAL A 250 -47.85 32.38 -4.08
C VAL A 250 -46.75 32.20 -3.01
N VAL A 251 -45.73 31.42 -3.40
CA VAL A 251 -44.28 31.65 -3.21
C VAL A 251 -43.78 32.14 -1.85
N LEU A 252 -43.19 31.23 -1.07
CA LEU A 252 -41.90 31.47 -0.40
C LEU A 252 -41.25 30.12 -0.05
N LYS A 253 -39.96 29.95 -0.37
CA LYS A 253 -39.16 28.82 0.12
C LYS A 253 -39.02 28.96 1.64
N GLU A 254 -39.79 28.20 2.40
CA GLU A 254 -39.59 28.09 3.85
C GLU A 254 -38.30 27.31 4.13
N THR A 255 -37.28 28.04 4.58
CA THR A 255 -36.09 27.49 5.21
C THR A 255 -36.52 27.09 6.62
N VAL A 256 -36.61 25.79 6.89
CA VAL A 256 -36.99 25.29 8.23
C VAL A 256 -35.93 25.76 9.23
N SER A 257 -36.27 26.73 10.09
CA SER A 257 -35.45 27.15 11.22
C SER A 257 -35.59 26.12 12.35
N ARG A 258 -34.50 25.49 12.76
CA ARG A 258 -34.50 24.67 13.99
C ARG A 258 -34.25 25.62 15.16
N ILE A 259 -35.33 25.97 15.87
CA ILE A 259 -35.30 26.83 17.05
C ILE A 259 -35.32 25.95 18.31
N TYR A 260 -34.28 26.08 19.15
CA TYR A 260 -34.13 25.35 20.42
C TYR A 260 -34.48 26.26 21.59
N GLN A 261 -35.23 25.74 22.58
CA GLN A 261 -35.56 26.48 23.81
C GLN A 261 -34.58 26.09 24.92
N LEU A 262 -33.79 27.05 25.42
CA LEU A 262 -32.73 26.80 26.40
C LEU A 262 -33.11 27.16 27.85
N GLY A 263 -34.33 27.69 28.10
CA GLY A 263 -34.85 28.09 29.42
C GLY A 263 -35.21 29.59 29.51
N ASP A 264 -36.17 29.95 30.38
CA ASP A 264 -36.72 31.31 30.65
C ASP A 264 -36.66 32.27 29.44
N ASP A 265 -37.45 31.92 28.41
CA ASP A 265 -37.67 32.68 27.18
C ASP A 265 -36.44 32.86 26.26
N VAL A 266 -35.36 32.10 26.46
CA VAL A 266 -34.21 32.08 25.54
C VAL A 266 -34.43 31.05 24.42
N LEU A 267 -34.56 31.56 23.21
CA LEU A 267 -34.67 30.80 21.97
C LEU A 267 -33.36 30.88 21.19
N PHE A 268 -32.87 29.74 20.73
CA PHE A 268 -31.70 29.64 19.87
C PHE A 268 -32.12 29.20 18.47
N ASP A 269 -31.98 30.10 17.50
CA ASP A 269 -32.15 29.78 16.09
C ASP A 269 -30.82 29.28 15.51
N SER A 270 -30.76 27.97 15.21
CA SER A 270 -29.54 27.35 14.68
C SER A 270 -29.27 27.72 13.22
N THR A 271 -30.29 28.10 12.45
CA THR A 271 -30.19 28.46 11.03
C THR A 271 -29.65 29.88 10.89
N ASP A 272 -30.21 30.82 11.66
CA ASP A 272 -29.78 32.22 11.64
C ASP A 272 -28.62 32.49 12.62
N ARG A 273 -28.27 31.51 13.46
CA ARG A 273 -27.23 31.58 14.51
C ARG A 273 -27.53 32.70 15.52
N LEU A 274 -28.79 32.84 15.92
CA LEU A 274 -29.28 33.91 16.78
C LEU A 274 -29.75 33.37 18.12
N LEU A 275 -29.34 34.01 19.22
CA LEU A 275 -29.97 33.89 20.52
C LEU A 275 -30.99 35.01 20.67
N LYS A 276 -32.22 34.67 21.01
CA LYS A 276 -33.33 35.60 21.23
C LYS A 276 -33.84 35.45 22.65
N LYS A 277 -34.01 36.56 23.37
CA LYS A 277 -34.68 36.61 24.67
C LYS A 277 -35.54 37.87 24.72
N GLY A 278 -36.85 37.74 24.56
CA GLY A 278 -37.74 38.88 24.34
C GLY A 278 -37.28 39.75 23.16
N ASN A 279 -37.02 41.04 23.40
CA ASN A 279 -36.51 41.98 22.38
C ASN A 279 -34.98 41.97 22.19
N GLN A 280 -34.23 41.19 22.98
CA GLN A 280 -32.78 41.09 22.81
C GLN A 280 -32.44 39.99 21.80
N ILE A 281 -31.64 40.35 20.79
CA ILE A 281 -31.17 39.45 19.74
C ILE A 281 -29.64 39.53 19.71
N LYS A 282 -28.97 38.38 19.82
CA LYS A 282 -27.51 38.27 19.75
C LYS A 282 -27.09 37.28 18.69
N SER A 283 -26.26 37.71 17.74
CA SER A 283 -25.70 36.83 16.72
C SER A 283 -24.45 36.11 17.23
N LEU A 284 -24.41 34.80 17.04
CA LEU A 284 -23.28 33.96 17.38
C LEU A 284 -22.36 33.77 16.18
N LEU A 285 -21.05 33.69 16.46
CA LEU A 285 -20.07 33.28 15.46
C LEU A 285 -20.37 31.85 14.98
N PRO A 286 -20.05 31.50 13.71
CA PRO A 286 -20.36 30.18 13.15
C PRO A 286 -19.84 29.01 14.00
N GLN A 287 -18.61 29.12 14.50
CA GLN A 287 -18.01 28.08 15.36
C GLN A 287 -18.65 27.99 16.74
N VAL A 288 -19.12 29.13 17.29
CA VAL A 288 -19.79 29.18 18.59
C VAL A 288 -21.20 28.61 18.50
N SER A 289 -21.91 28.92 17.41
CA SER A 289 -23.23 28.37 17.09
C SER A 289 -23.18 26.86 16.84
N ALA A 290 -22.19 26.37 16.09
CA ALA A 290 -22.00 24.95 15.84
C ALA A 290 -21.68 24.17 17.13
N LEU A 291 -20.87 24.75 18.01
CA LEU A 291 -20.60 24.17 19.33
C LEU A 291 -21.87 24.08 20.20
N LEU A 292 -22.68 25.14 20.22
CA LEU A 292 -23.93 25.15 21.01
C LEU A 292 -24.93 24.12 20.47
N LEU A 293 -25.08 24.04 19.14
CA LEU A 293 -25.91 23.03 18.49
C LEU A 293 -25.42 21.61 18.82
N GLY A 294 -24.11 21.37 18.70
CA GLY A 294 -23.52 20.07 19.03
C GLY A 294 -23.75 19.69 20.49
N LEU A 295 -23.66 20.64 21.43
CA LEU A 295 -23.95 20.38 22.85
C LEU A 295 -25.44 20.11 23.12
N LEU A 296 -26.36 20.66 22.31
CA LEU A 296 -27.80 20.39 22.43
C LEU A 296 -28.19 19.03 21.83
N GLU A 297 -27.50 18.59 20.78
CA GLU A 297 -27.74 17.31 20.12
C GLU A 297 -27.05 16.11 20.81
N ALA A 298 -26.07 16.38 21.70
CA ALA A 298 -25.35 15.34 22.42
C ALA A 298 -26.11 14.78 23.64
N ASP A 299 -25.99 13.47 23.87
CA ASP A 299 -26.60 12.79 25.02
C ASP A 299 -26.18 13.43 26.35
N GLY A 300 -27.16 13.81 27.17
CA GLY A 300 -26.92 14.48 28.46
C GLY A 300 -26.28 15.87 28.35
N HIS A 301 -26.37 16.49 27.17
CA HIS A 301 -25.78 17.78 26.84
C HIS A 301 -24.26 17.87 27.07
N CYS A 302 -23.57 16.74 26.95
CA CYS A 302 -22.16 16.60 27.31
C CYS A 302 -21.33 16.16 26.09
N MET A 303 -20.22 16.86 25.83
CA MET A 303 -19.32 16.54 24.71
C MET A 303 -17.86 16.55 25.16
N SER A 304 -17.07 15.60 24.67
CA SER A 304 -15.63 15.54 24.97
C SER A 304 -14.82 16.53 24.12
N ILE A 305 -13.63 16.91 24.58
CA ILE A 305 -12.73 17.78 23.79
C ILE A 305 -12.41 17.17 22.43
N SER A 306 -12.25 15.83 22.34
CA SER A 306 -12.01 15.14 21.07
C SER A 306 -13.19 15.25 20.11
N ASP A 307 -14.42 15.09 20.61
CA ASP A 307 -15.63 15.17 19.77
C ASP A 307 -15.85 16.62 19.31
N ILE A 308 -15.59 17.60 20.18
CA ILE A 308 -15.63 19.03 19.83
C ILE A 308 -14.58 19.35 18.76
N CYS A 309 -13.38 18.79 18.86
CA CYS A 309 -12.35 18.96 17.84
C CYS A 309 -12.78 18.39 16.49
N LEU A 310 -13.38 17.21 16.46
CA LEU A 310 -13.90 16.60 15.22
C LEU A 310 -15.06 17.41 14.62
N LEU A 311 -15.93 17.96 15.47
CA LEU A 311 -17.06 18.78 15.05
C LEU A 311 -16.63 20.12 14.44
N LEU A 312 -15.70 20.82 15.08
CA LEU A 312 -15.30 22.18 14.69
C LEU A 312 -14.12 22.21 13.72
N TRP A 313 -13.26 21.18 13.74
CA TRP A 313 -12.02 21.08 12.97
C TRP A 313 -11.83 19.65 12.42
N PRO A 314 -12.64 19.23 11.43
CA PRO A 314 -12.53 17.91 10.80
C PRO A 314 -11.22 17.73 10.02
N ASP A 315 -10.47 18.82 9.77
CA ASP A 315 -9.15 18.83 9.17
C ASP A 315 -8.02 18.40 10.14
N GLY A 316 -8.35 18.12 11.40
CA GLY A 316 -7.38 17.73 12.44
C GLY A 316 -6.61 18.90 13.04
N SER A 317 -6.97 20.15 12.73
CA SER A 317 -6.32 21.35 13.29
C SER A 317 -6.79 21.73 14.71
N GLY A 318 -7.74 20.97 15.25
CA GLY A 318 -8.34 21.18 16.58
C GLY A 318 -7.35 20.90 17.71
N ARG A 319 -7.11 21.89 18.57
CA ARG A 319 -6.32 21.77 19.81
C ARG A 319 -7.18 22.12 21.01
N SER A 320 -6.88 21.53 22.16
CA SER A 320 -7.60 21.81 23.41
C SER A 320 -7.68 23.31 23.73
N GLU A 321 -6.59 24.07 23.54
CA GLU A 321 -6.56 25.54 23.74
C GLU A 321 -7.59 26.30 22.88
N ARG A 322 -7.78 25.85 21.63
CA ARG A 322 -8.77 26.44 20.70
C ARG A 322 -10.18 26.11 21.15
N VAL A 323 -10.41 24.89 21.65
CA VAL A 323 -11.69 24.49 22.27
C VAL A 323 -11.99 25.37 23.48
N HIS A 324 -11.03 25.55 24.40
CA HIS A 324 -11.18 26.44 25.55
C HIS A 324 -11.55 27.88 25.15
N THR A 325 -10.94 28.39 24.07
CA THR A 325 -11.23 29.73 23.55
C THR A 325 -12.67 29.84 23.00
N VAL A 326 -13.12 28.87 22.21
CA VAL A 326 -14.48 28.87 21.65
C VAL A 326 -15.53 28.67 22.74
N VAL A 327 -15.28 27.78 23.71
CA VAL A 327 -16.15 27.61 24.89
C VAL A 327 -16.21 28.88 25.73
N GLY A 328 -15.09 29.59 25.93
CA GLY A 328 -15.07 30.86 26.65
C GLY A 328 -15.93 31.93 25.99
N ARG A 329 -15.90 32.00 24.65
CA ARG A 329 -16.78 32.88 23.86
C ARG A 329 -18.24 32.46 23.97
N LEU A 330 -18.53 31.16 23.94
CA LEU A 330 -19.88 30.64 24.12
C LEU A 330 -20.44 30.98 25.52
N ARG A 331 -19.64 30.78 26.58
CA ARG A 331 -20.00 31.14 27.96
C ARG A 331 -20.31 32.62 28.09
N SER A 332 -19.47 33.49 27.52
CA SER A 332 -19.69 34.94 27.54
C SER A 332 -20.99 35.31 26.82
N SER A 333 -21.25 34.70 25.66
CA SER A 333 -22.49 34.93 24.90
C SER A 333 -23.74 34.44 25.63
N LEU A 334 -23.67 33.31 26.33
CA LEU A 334 -24.79 32.78 27.10
C LEU A 334 -25.01 33.55 28.40
N ALA A 335 -23.94 33.92 29.12
CA ALA A 335 -24.03 34.69 30.37
C ALA A 335 -24.67 36.07 30.17
N GLU A 336 -24.45 36.70 29.01
CA GLU A 336 -25.12 37.96 28.65
C GLU A 336 -26.63 37.78 28.40
N MET A 337 -27.10 36.58 28.03
CA MET A 337 -28.50 36.31 27.71
C MET A 337 -29.26 35.72 28.92
N SER A 338 -28.65 34.81 29.65
CA SER A 338 -29.24 34.23 30.87
C SER A 338 -28.18 33.70 31.83
N ALA A 339 -28.31 34.05 33.11
CA ALA A 339 -27.45 33.51 34.18
C ALA A 339 -27.78 32.05 34.54
N GLN A 340 -28.89 31.50 34.03
CA GLN A 340 -29.35 30.14 34.32
C GLN A 340 -28.73 29.07 33.41
N ILE A 341 -28.09 29.49 32.32
CA ILE A 341 -27.42 28.59 31.37
C ILE A 341 -25.92 28.64 31.67
N SER A 342 -25.37 27.52 32.14
CA SER A 342 -23.95 27.43 32.46
C SER A 342 -23.29 26.26 31.74
N ILE A 343 -22.04 26.44 31.32
CA ILE A 343 -21.24 25.36 30.74
C ILE A 343 -20.20 24.94 31.77
N VAL A 344 -20.33 23.73 32.31
CA VAL A 344 -19.38 23.16 33.27
C VAL A 344 -18.29 22.39 32.53
N SER A 345 -17.04 22.59 32.93
CA SER A 345 -15.88 21.83 32.42
C SER A 345 -15.37 20.87 33.49
N GLY A 346 -15.23 19.59 33.15
CA GLY A 346 -14.68 18.56 34.03
C GLY A 346 -14.22 17.34 33.23
N ASN A 347 -13.13 16.68 33.66
CA ASN A 347 -12.57 15.46 33.04
C ASN A 347 -12.44 15.51 31.51
N SER A 348 -11.92 16.62 30.97
CA SER A 348 -11.75 16.83 29.51
C SER A 348 -13.08 16.80 28.71
N LYS A 349 -14.20 17.11 29.37
CA LYS A 349 -15.52 17.24 28.77
C LYS A 349 -16.17 18.57 29.15
N TYR A 350 -17.10 19.00 28.30
CA TYR A 350 -17.95 20.16 28.52
C TYR A 350 -19.41 19.73 28.55
N GLN A 351 -20.13 20.18 29.57
CA GLN A 351 -21.55 19.91 29.70
C GLN A 351 -22.33 21.22 29.80
N LEU A 352 -23.37 21.35 28.98
CA LEU A 352 -24.33 22.43 29.10
C LEU A 352 -25.35 22.07 30.19
N LYS A 353 -25.43 22.90 31.23
CA LYS A 353 -26.42 22.79 32.29
C LYS A 353 -27.43 23.93 32.16
N ILE A 354 -28.68 23.54 31.95
CA ILE A 354 -29.83 24.43 31.96
C ILE A 354 -30.49 24.24 33.32
N ALA A 355 -30.49 25.28 34.15
CA ALA A 355 -31.10 25.18 35.48
C ALA A 355 -32.64 25.16 35.36
N HIS A 356 -33.23 23.97 35.34
CA HIS A 356 -34.66 23.82 35.64
C HIS A 356 -34.81 23.53 37.14
N SER A 357 -35.67 24.29 37.79
CA SER A 357 -36.07 24.15 39.19
C SER A 357 -36.74 22.80 39.45
N ILE A 358 -36.00 21.76 39.84
CA ILE A 358 -36.53 20.63 40.62
C ILE A 358 -35.48 20.21 41.65
N GLU A 359 -35.82 20.50 42.90
CA GLU A 359 -35.35 19.84 44.12
C GLU A 359 -35.71 18.35 44.02
N GLU A 360 -34.72 17.46 43.90
CA GLU A 360 -34.93 16.02 44.13
C GLU A 360 -33.96 15.54 45.21
N LYS A 361 -34.58 15.07 46.29
CA LYS A 361 -33.98 14.66 47.55
C LYS A 361 -32.95 13.55 47.35
N THR A 362 -31.82 13.73 48.02
CA THR A 362 -30.82 12.73 48.35
C THR A 362 -31.47 11.51 49.04
N PRO A 363 -31.16 10.26 48.64
CA PRO A 363 -31.26 9.13 49.55
C PRO A 363 -30.05 9.21 50.50
N LEU A 364 -30.35 9.33 51.78
CA LEU A 364 -29.40 9.21 52.88
C LEU A 364 -29.05 7.72 53.04
N ASP A 365 -27.76 7.39 52.91
CA ASP A 365 -27.03 6.22 53.47
C ASP A 365 -25.58 6.42 52.95
N ASP A 366 -24.48 6.37 53.69
CA ASP A 366 -24.16 6.09 55.09
C ASP A 366 -22.69 6.60 55.29
N VAL A 367 -22.22 6.61 56.53
CA VAL A 367 -20.83 6.77 57.00
C VAL A 367 -20.35 8.20 57.32
N LEU A 368 -20.58 8.61 58.58
CA LEU A 368 -19.50 9.16 59.39
C LEU A 368 -19.37 8.36 60.69
N GLN A 369 -18.15 7.88 60.88
CA GLN A 369 -17.63 7.33 62.13
C GLN A 369 -17.78 8.34 63.27
N ASN A 370 -18.09 7.79 64.45
CA ASN A 370 -18.02 8.36 65.80
C ASN A 370 -19.04 9.42 66.21
#